data_AF-A0A0D2K595-F1
#
_entry.id   AF-A0A0D2K595-F1
#
_cell.length_a   1.000
_cell.length_b   1.000
_cell.length_c   1.000
_cell.angle_alpha   90.00
_cell.angle_beta   90.00
_cell.angle_gamma   90.00
#
_symmetry.space_group_name_H-M   'P 1'
#
loop_
_entity.id
_entity.type
_entity.pdbx_description
1 polymer ?
#
loop_
_entity_poly.entity_id
_entity_poly.type
_entity_poly.pdbx_seq_one_letter_code
_entity_poly.pdbx_strand_id
1 'polypeptide(L)'
;MPSALYATELAHRRSVPLGRHAVCRCALAPAASPRQLAALSAMARAQLVAVAPLQGCELVVVPYFDSRGAVRVVAFLRMQSGE
;
A
#
# COMPACT_ATOMS: atom_id res chain seq x y z
N MET A 1 2.88 -16.62 -5.95
CA MET A 1 2.76 -15.20 -6.35
C MET A 1 1.55 -14.64 -5.61
N PRO A 2 1.64 -13.58 -4.81
CA PRO A 2 0.43 -13.01 -4.23
C PRO A 2 -0.47 -12.54 -5.37
N SER A 3 -1.77 -12.79 -5.22
CA SER A 3 -2.82 -12.36 -6.13
C SER A 3 -2.77 -10.85 -6.34
N ALA A 4 -3.15 -10.40 -7.54
CA ALA A 4 -3.32 -8.98 -7.82
C ALA A 4 -4.21 -8.34 -6.75
N LEU A 5 -3.88 -7.11 -6.34
CA LEU A 5 -4.72 -6.36 -5.41
C LEU A 5 -6.07 -6.04 -6.08
N TYR A 6 -7.16 -6.50 -5.47
CA TYR A 6 -8.52 -6.25 -5.91
C TYR A 6 -9.07 -4.96 -5.28
N ALA A 7 -10.06 -4.34 -5.93
CA ALA A 7 -10.65 -3.09 -5.45
C ALA A 7 -11.24 -3.18 -4.02
N THR A 8 -11.68 -4.37 -3.62
CA THR A 8 -12.19 -4.66 -2.26
C THR A 8 -11.10 -4.64 -1.18
N GLU A 9 -9.84 -4.72 -1.58
CA GLU A 9 -8.68 -4.66 -0.68
C GLU A 9 -8.13 -3.23 -0.57
N LEU A 10 -8.84 -2.25 -1.16
CA LEU A 10 -8.51 -0.84 -1.05
C LEU A 10 -9.33 -0.18 0.05
N ALA A 11 -8.65 0.60 0.88
CA ALA A 11 -9.25 1.41 1.91
C ALA A 11 -8.81 2.87 1.77
N HIS A 12 -9.62 3.80 2.29
CA HIS A 12 -9.19 5.19 2.37
C HIS A 12 -8.07 5.32 3.42
N ARG A 13 -7.01 6.08 3.13
CA ARG A 13 -5.83 6.21 3.99
C ARG A 13 -6.20 6.61 5.43
N ARG A 14 -7.23 7.43 5.60
CA ARG A 14 -7.69 7.90 6.92
C ARG A 14 -8.44 6.83 7.73
N SER A 15 -8.95 5.78 7.09
CA SER A 15 -9.67 4.69 7.78
C SER A 15 -8.74 3.55 8.20
N VAL A 16 -7.44 3.62 7.87
CA VAL A 16 -6.46 2.57 8.20
C VAL A 16 -5.56 3.08 9.33
N PRO A 17 -5.80 2.66 10.59
CA PRO A 17 -4.99 3.09 11.71
C PRO A 17 -3.60 2.43 11.66
N LEU A 18 -2.56 3.22 11.42
CA LEU A 18 -1.17 2.76 11.47
C LEU A 18 -0.63 2.80 12.91
N GLY A 19 -1.29 2.10 13.84
CA GLY A 19 -0.91 2.04 15.27
C GLY A 19 0.47 1.40 15.50
N ARG A 20 0.54 0.27 16.22
CA ARG A 20 1.78 -0.52 16.31
C ARG A 20 2.14 -1.08 14.93
N HIS A 21 3.08 -0.43 14.26
CA HIS A 21 3.49 -0.80 12.90
C HIS A 21 5.01 -0.82 12.73
N ALA A 22 5.46 -1.63 11.78
CA ALA A 22 6.84 -1.64 11.30
C ALA A 22 6.88 -1.19 9.84
N VAL A 23 7.86 -0.35 9.48
CA VAL A 23 8.08 0.02 8.07
C VAL A 23 8.69 -1.17 7.34
N CYS A 24 8.10 -1.54 6.21
CA CYS A 24 8.62 -2.59 5.35
C CYS A 24 9.46 -1.98 4.24
N ARG A 25 10.59 -2.63 3.95
CA ARG A 25 11.37 -2.30 2.76
C ARG A 25 10.61 -2.77 1.53
N CYS A 26 10.06 -1.84 0.76
CA CYS A 26 9.44 -2.12 -0.52
C CYS A 26 10.01 -1.20 -1.60
N ALA A 27 9.93 -1.66 -2.84
CA ALA A 27 10.29 -0.89 -4.01
C ALA A 27 9.36 -1.29 -5.15
N LEU A 28 9.08 -0.34 -6.03
CA LEU A 28 8.46 -0.67 -7.31
C LEU A 28 9.48 -1.42 -8.14
N ALA A 29 9.06 -2.54 -8.73
CA ALA A 29 9.90 -3.30 -9.64
C ALA A 29 10.35 -2.38 -10.80
N PRO A 30 11.61 -2.46 -11.26
CA PRO A 30 12.09 -1.68 -12.39
C PRO A 30 11.26 -1.86 -13.67
N ALA A 31 10.64 -3.04 -13.82
CA ALA A 31 9.76 -3.40 -14.93
C ALA A 31 8.26 -3.15 -14.65
N ALA A 32 7.91 -2.24 -13.72
CA ALA A 32 6.52 -1.88 -13.48
C ALA A 32 5.88 -1.32 -14.77
N SER A 33 4.81 -1.96 -15.23
CA SER A 33 4.14 -1.54 -16.47
C SER A 33 3.52 -0.15 -16.33
N PRO A 34 3.35 0.61 -17.43
CA PRO A 34 2.65 1.89 -17.41
C PRO A 34 1.26 1.82 -16.77
N ARG A 35 0.55 0.71 -16.98
CA ARG A 35 -0.76 0.44 -16.38
C ARG A 35 -0.69 0.37 -14.84
N GLN A 36 0.31 -0.32 -14.29
CA GLN A 36 0.50 -0.40 -12.84
C GLN A 36 0.86 0.96 -12.24
N LEU A 37 1.74 1.72 -12.91
CA LEU A 37 2.11 3.08 -12.47
C LEU A 37 0.91 4.03 -12.50
N ALA A 38 0.05 3.94 -13.52
CA ALA A 38 -1.18 4.72 -13.61
C ALA A 38 -2.16 4.36 -12.48
N ALA A 39 -2.33 3.07 -12.17
CA ALA A 39 -3.19 2.62 -11.07
C ALA A 39 -2.67 3.13 -9.71
N LEU A 40 -1.37 3.00 -9.44
CA LEU A 40 -0.77 3.51 -8.20
C LEU A 40 -0.88 5.04 -8.10
N SER A 41 -0.72 5.75 -9.21
CA SER A 41 -0.91 7.20 -9.27
C SER A 41 -2.35 7.60 -8.97
N ALA A 42 -3.33 6.86 -9.50
CA ALA A 42 -4.74 7.07 -9.21
C ALA A 42 -5.05 6.83 -7.72
N MET A 43 -4.53 5.73 -7.14
CA MET A 43 -4.66 5.45 -5.71
C MET A 43 -4.06 6.57 -4.85
N ALA A 44 -2.85 7.04 -5.17
CA ALA A 44 -2.21 8.13 -4.43
C ALA A 44 -3.04 9.43 -4.46
N ARG A 45 -3.61 9.79 -5.62
CA ARG A 45 -4.50 10.96 -5.76
C ARG A 45 -5.80 10.80 -4.96
N ALA A 46 -6.39 9.62 -4.99
CA ALA A 46 -7.62 9.28 -4.28
C ALA A 46 -7.40 9.01 -2.78
N GLN A 47 -6.16 9.16 -2.28
CA GLN A 47 -5.78 8.81 -0.91
C GLN A 47 -6.16 7.38 -0.53
N LEU A 48 -6.07 6.44 -1.48
CA LEU A 48 -6.34 5.02 -1.25
C LEU A 48 -5.06 4.27 -0.91
N VAL A 49 -5.20 3.30 -0.01
CA VAL A 49 -4.15 2.36 0.39
C VAL A 49 -4.65 0.94 0.16
N ALA A 50 -3.75 0.01 -0.13
CA ALA A 50 -4.12 -1.40 -0.17
C ALA A 50 -3.85 -2.04 1.19
N VAL A 51 -4.79 -2.83 1.69
CA VAL A 51 -4.67 -3.57 2.96
C VAL A 51 -4.77 -5.06 2.64
N ALA A 52 -3.65 -5.76 2.73
CA ALA A 52 -3.59 -7.19 2.53
C ALA A 52 -3.52 -7.90 3.91
N PRO A 53 -4.56 -8.65 4.30
CA PRO A 53 -4.52 -9.41 5.53
C PRO A 53 -3.50 -10.55 5.44
N LEU A 54 -2.69 -10.71 6.48
CA LEU A 54 -1.72 -11.79 6.65
C LEU A 54 -2.02 -12.56 7.95
N GLN A 55 -1.34 -13.67 8.18
CA GLN A 55 -1.46 -14.41 9.44
C GLN A 55 -0.91 -13.54 10.59
N GLY A 56 -1.80 -13.04 11.46
CA GLY A 56 -1.47 -12.25 12.65
C GLY A 56 -1.10 -10.77 12.41
N CYS A 57 -1.17 -10.28 11.18
CA CYS A 57 -0.86 -8.90 10.84
C CYS A 57 -1.56 -8.46 9.54
N GLU A 58 -1.41 -7.19 9.18
CA GLU A 58 -1.85 -6.66 7.90
C GLU A 58 -0.70 -5.93 7.23
N LEU A 59 -0.51 -6.18 5.94
CA LEU A 59 0.39 -5.40 5.10
C LEU A 59 -0.41 -4.24 4.50
N VAL A 60 -0.05 -3.02 4.87
CA VAL A 60 -0.62 -1.79 4.33
C VAL A 60 0.34 -1.20 3.32
N VAL A 61 -0.08 -1.11 2.06
CA VAL A 61 0.69 -0.54 0.95
C VAL A 61 0.15 0.84 0.62
N VAL A 62 1.00 1.85 0.78
CA VAL A 62 0.64 3.26 0.62
C VAL A 62 1.39 3.84 -0.58
N PRO A 63 0.71 4.08 -1.71
CA PRO A 63 1.28 4.84 -2.81
C PRO A 63 1.30 6.34 -2.47
N TYR A 64 2.35 7.03 -2.89
CA TYR A 64 2.50 8.48 -2.72
C TYR A 64 3.29 9.08 -3.88
N PHE A 65 3.18 10.39 -4.08
CA PHE A 65 4.06 11.11 -5.00
C PHE A 65 5.28 11.62 -4.24
N ASP A 66 6.47 11.35 -4.76
CA ASP A 66 7.69 11.99 -4.27
C ASP A 66 7.75 13.47 -4.71
N SER A 67 8.79 14.18 -4.27
CA SER A 67 8.99 15.59 -4.61
C SER A 67 9.18 15.87 -6.11
N ARG A 68 9.45 14.84 -6.91
CA ARG A 68 9.58 14.95 -8.37
C ARG A 68 8.28 14.58 -9.10
N GLY A 69 7.20 14.31 -8.37
CA GLY A 69 5.93 13.88 -8.93
C GLY A 69 5.93 12.44 -9.42
N ALA A 70 6.96 11.65 -9.11
CA ALA A 70 6.98 10.23 -9.44
C ALA A 70 6.24 9.43 -8.37
N VAL A 71 5.43 8.45 -8.79
CA VAL A 71 4.74 7.57 -7.85
C VAL A 71 5.75 6.62 -7.18
N ARG A 72 5.70 6.58 -5.86
CA ARG A 72 6.47 5.71 -4.98
C ARG A 72 5.51 4.94 -4.09
N VAL A 73 6.05 3.94 -3.40
CA VAL A 73 5.30 3.13 -2.47
C VAL A 73 6.09 3.03 -1.17
N VAL A 74 5.38 3.10 -0.07
CA VAL A 74 5.86 2.67 1.25
C VAL A 74 4.91 1.59 1.75
N ALA A 75 5.42 0.61 2.49
CA ALA A 75 4.62 -0.43 3.06
C ALA A 75 4.83 -0.49 4.57
N PHE A 76 3.78 -0.85 5.30
CA PHE A 76 3.79 -1.01 6.73
C PHE A 76 3.20 -2.37 7.10
N LEU A 77 3.81 -3.07 8.05
CA LEU A 77 3.20 -4.21 8.72
C LEU A 77 2.53 -3.70 9.98
N ARG A 78 1.20 -3.78 10.01
CA ARG A 78 0.39 -3.50 11.19
C ARG A 78 0.19 -4.80 11.96
N MET A 79 0.67 -4.85 13.20
CA MET A 79 0.44 -6.01 14.05
C MET A 79 -1.01 -6.00 14.51
N GLN A 80 -1.70 -7.14 14.45
CA GLN A 80 -2.96 -7.30 15.16
C GLN A 80 -2.60 -7.26 16.65
N SER A 81 -3.05 -6.24 17.37
CA SER A 81 -2.97 -6.27 18.83
C SER A 81 -3.76 -7.49 19.26
N GLY A 82 -3.10 -8.51 19.81
CA GLY A 82 -3.81 -9.59 20.48
C GLY A 82 -4.66 -8.97 21.58
N GLU A 83 -5.96 -9.24 21.56
CA GLU A 83 -6.82 -9.07 22.73
C GLU A 83 -6.39 -10.05 23.84
#